data_AF-A0A0C2NM03-F1
#
_entry.id   AF-A0A0C2NM03-F1
#
_cell.length_a   1.000
_cell.length_b   1.000
_cell.length_c   1.000
_cell.angle_alpha   90.00
_cell.angle_beta   90.00
_cell.angle_gamma   90.00
#
_symmetry.space_group_name_H-M   'P 1'
#
loop_
_entity.id
_entity.type
_entity.pdbx_description
1 polymer ?
#
loop_
_entity_poly.entity_id
_entity_poly.type
_entity_poly.pdbx_seq_one_letter_code
_entity_poly.pdbx_strand_id
1 'polypeptide(L)'
;MTIKQCHEINTDIANIHQELPDAEVFTGVLTDTHHYKRTLSNSSNKKEVGCWWITLDDGETKRQITINSENQFLDSLNKGDVVTIYRPTPALKTYNISGKKDQNTVTNNDWAPGVVLHNDKGQQSSLDRIYNPTPTDLGNCIKGALFLSVILTWALMAYTDALFINSLESFAVVTGIICIVLTILFNQKGSRRYKREKQHYQTIKQHLNHILNCNILDLQAKRIKRLYEEDDAICDECNTRIPLLSNHCFKCGSKNGEPAALPEIEEESMSFGGIVDATAPECIKTSMVSTTTDDIAIPKPSISARQRMKDEVEAITYSQSIDYTHKYAVGEAKGSLSGQIIFGTIIERDLNSSVKSWTEEQVETTTYRNGYGQEHSKSSVISRVNHRRSNLNGYLVIRTLDGEVYTYNPGSIKLGASDIGDHVLIGLSEAKFTDNTSYSYQQYYFNLSKDALWTNECITLLEKVGTTKLLNWLLVIAATGLGIYFSTTYQDEMMFIPLVMIGGVFMLMFKAVSAGRANKKPRQELANALHDKLSIARREREKWLSWLG
;
A
#
# COMPACT_ATOMS: atom_id res chain seq x y z
N MET A 1 -28.32 -4.94 4.81
CA MET A 1 -28.04 -3.73 5.61
C MET A 1 -28.10 -2.57 4.64
N THR A 2 -28.58 -1.38 4.99
CA THR A 2 -28.71 -0.28 4.02
C THR A 2 -28.20 1.01 4.65
N ILE A 3 -27.33 1.73 3.94
CA ILE A 3 -26.81 3.06 4.34
C ILE A 3 -27.62 4.12 3.60
N LYS A 4 -28.06 5.15 4.33
CA LYS A 4 -28.68 6.30 3.68
C LYS A 4 -27.64 7.09 2.90
N GLN A 5 -28.03 7.62 1.75
CA GLN A 5 -27.14 8.40 0.91
C GLN A 5 -27.14 9.87 1.33
N CYS A 6 -26.02 10.59 1.16
CA CYS A 6 -25.97 12.01 1.51
C CYS A 6 -27.03 12.87 0.79
N HIS A 7 -27.39 12.49 -0.44
CA HIS A 7 -28.44 13.17 -1.21
C HIS A 7 -29.86 12.94 -0.66
N GLU A 8 -30.07 11.91 0.16
CA GLU A 8 -31.36 11.67 0.84
C GLU A 8 -31.50 12.51 2.12
N ILE A 9 -30.37 12.97 2.67
CA ILE A 9 -30.29 13.66 3.95
C ILE A 9 -30.24 15.18 3.74
N ASN A 10 -29.59 15.63 2.66
CA ASN A 10 -29.38 17.05 2.38
C ASN A 10 -29.94 17.44 1.01
N THR A 11 -30.88 18.41 1.02
CA THR A 11 -31.57 18.91 -0.18
C THR A 11 -30.65 19.61 -1.17
N ASP A 12 -29.56 20.24 -0.72
CA ASP A 12 -28.60 20.90 -1.60
C ASP A 12 -27.80 19.86 -2.40
N ILE A 13 -27.51 18.71 -1.77
CA ILE A 13 -26.87 17.57 -2.43
C ILE A 13 -27.86 16.87 -3.37
N ALA A 14 -29.13 16.73 -2.99
CA ALA A 14 -30.17 16.19 -3.87
C ALA A 14 -30.30 16.99 -5.18
N ASN A 15 -30.08 18.30 -5.11
CA ASN A 15 -30.17 19.22 -6.23
C ASN A 15 -28.83 19.53 -6.91
N ILE A 16 -27.77 18.76 -6.61
CA ILE A 16 -26.41 19.02 -7.13
C ILE A 16 -26.37 19.09 -8.67
N HIS A 17 -27.24 18.33 -9.35
CA HIS A 17 -27.34 18.31 -10.81
C HIS A 17 -27.81 19.62 -11.44
N GLN A 18 -28.39 20.55 -10.67
CA GLN A 18 -28.76 21.87 -11.16
C GLN A 18 -27.53 22.74 -11.48
N GLU A 19 -26.48 22.62 -10.67
CA GLU A 19 -25.24 23.38 -10.82
C GLU A 19 -24.09 22.55 -11.43
N LEU A 20 -24.12 21.23 -11.21
CA LEU A 20 -23.15 20.25 -11.67
C LEU A 20 -23.88 19.04 -12.29
N PRO A 21 -24.29 19.13 -13.57
CA PRO A 21 -25.18 18.15 -14.21
C PRO A 21 -24.68 16.70 -14.15
N ASP A 22 -23.37 16.52 -14.25
CA ASP A 22 -22.73 15.20 -14.29
C ASP A 22 -22.14 14.77 -12.94
N ALA A 23 -22.54 15.41 -11.84
CA ALA A 23 -22.02 15.09 -10.52
C ALA A 23 -22.49 13.72 -10.02
N GLU A 24 -21.63 12.99 -9.32
CA GLU A 24 -21.95 11.73 -8.66
C GLU A 24 -21.57 11.82 -7.18
N VAL A 25 -22.48 11.42 -6.29
CA VAL A 25 -22.25 11.31 -4.85
C VAL A 25 -22.72 9.93 -4.41
N PHE A 26 -21.83 9.14 -3.83
CA PHE A 26 -22.15 7.79 -3.36
C PHE A 26 -21.50 7.54 -2.00
N THR A 27 -22.28 7.02 -1.06
CA THR A 27 -21.85 6.75 0.32
C THR A 27 -21.96 5.26 0.60
N GLY A 28 -20.89 4.68 1.11
CA GLY A 28 -20.80 3.25 1.38
C GLY A 28 -19.81 2.95 2.50
N VAL A 29 -19.84 1.73 3.02
CA VAL A 29 -18.75 1.22 3.85
C VAL A 29 -17.64 0.66 2.97
N LEU A 30 -16.41 1.02 3.31
CA LEU A 30 -15.20 0.50 2.67
C LEU A 30 -15.02 -0.98 3.02
N THR A 31 -15.20 -1.85 2.03
CA THR A 31 -15.14 -3.31 2.22
C THR A 31 -13.81 -3.91 1.76
N ASP A 32 -13.18 -3.32 0.76
CA ASP A 32 -11.90 -3.78 0.24
C ASP A 32 -11.05 -2.62 -0.29
N THR A 33 -9.74 -2.78 -0.14
CA THR A 33 -8.73 -1.85 -0.66
C THR A 33 -7.61 -2.62 -1.35
N HIS A 34 -7.16 -2.09 -2.49
CA HIS A 34 -6.02 -2.62 -3.23
C HIS A 34 -5.15 -1.48 -3.75
N HIS A 35 -3.92 -1.36 -3.24
CA HIS A 35 -2.96 -0.40 -3.75
C HIS A 35 -2.38 -0.88 -5.08
N TYR A 36 -2.35 0.00 -6.07
CA TYR A 36 -1.72 -0.26 -7.35
C TYR A 36 -1.05 1.00 -7.91
N LYS A 37 -0.27 0.82 -8.98
CA LYS A 37 0.46 1.92 -9.61
C LYS A 37 0.07 2.06 -11.07
N ARG A 38 0.03 3.29 -11.57
CA ARG A 38 -0.15 3.59 -12.99
C ARG A 38 1.06 4.35 -13.52
N THR A 39 1.51 3.99 -14.73
CA THR A 39 2.71 4.52 -15.34
C THR A 39 2.44 5.20 -16.68
N LEU A 40 3.07 6.33 -16.90
CA LEU A 40 3.21 7.00 -18.19
C LEU A 40 4.69 6.99 -18.57
N SER A 41 5.04 6.34 -19.67
CA SER A 41 6.38 6.34 -20.22
C SER A 41 6.35 6.84 -21.66
N ASN A 42 7.02 7.96 -21.93
CA ASN A 42 7.29 8.49 -23.27
C ASN A 42 8.71 9.06 -23.33
N SER A 43 9.13 9.57 -24.50
CA SER A 43 10.49 10.07 -24.73
C SER A 43 10.94 11.18 -23.78
N SER A 44 10.00 11.91 -23.15
CA SER A 44 10.31 13.04 -22.27
C SER A 44 9.85 12.83 -20.83
N ASN A 45 9.13 11.74 -20.54
CA ASN A 45 8.50 11.52 -19.24
C ASN A 45 8.50 10.03 -18.85
N LYS A 46 8.93 9.76 -17.62
CA LYS A 46 8.73 8.49 -16.92
C LYS A 46 8.03 8.79 -15.60
N LYS A 47 6.70 8.75 -15.61
CA LYS A 47 5.88 9.10 -14.44
C LYS A 47 5.17 7.88 -13.91
N GLU A 48 5.22 7.70 -12.60
CA GLU A 48 4.46 6.72 -11.85
C GLU A 48 3.54 7.45 -10.87
N VAL A 49 2.29 7.01 -10.80
CA VAL A 49 1.23 7.54 -9.92
C VAL A 49 0.71 6.40 -9.07
N GLY A 50 0.64 6.61 -7.76
CA GLY A 50 0.01 5.66 -6.84
C GLY A 50 -1.51 5.83 -6.80
N CYS A 51 -2.22 4.71 -6.72
CA CYS A 51 -3.69 4.68 -6.69
C CYS A 51 -4.17 3.64 -5.68
N TRP A 52 -5.32 3.91 -5.07
CA TRP A 52 -6.10 2.90 -4.36
C TRP A 52 -7.30 2.51 -5.19
N TRP A 53 -7.50 1.21 -5.37
CA TRP A 53 -8.75 0.63 -5.86
C TRP A 53 -9.59 0.24 -4.65
N ILE A 54 -10.75 0.87 -4.50
CA ILE A 54 -11.62 0.69 -3.34
C ILE A 54 -12.97 0.11 -3.75
N THR A 55 -13.56 -0.70 -2.86
CA THR A 55 -14.94 -1.17 -2.99
C THR A 55 -15.78 -0.60 -1.84
N LEU A 56 -16.80 0.17 -2.19
CA LEU A 56 -17.80 0.71 -1.28
C LEU A 56 -19.10 -0.09 -1.39
N ASP A 57 -19.70 -0.41 -0.26
CA ASP A 57 -20.95 -1.15 -0.18
C ASP A 57 -21.96 -0.33 0.65
N ASP A 58 -23.05 0.10 0.03
CA ASP A 58 -24.19 0.70 0.76
C ASP A 58 -25.16 -0.39 1.28
N GLY A 59 -24.89 -1.65 0.92
CA GLY A 59 -25.61 -2.86 1.26
C GLY A 59 -26.78 -3.22 0.34
N GLU A 60 -27.04 -2.39 -0.69
CA GLU A 60 -27.85 -2.73 -1.87
C GLU A 60 -26.98 -2.85 -3.13
N THR A 61 -26.02 -1.94 -3.28
CA THR A 61 -25.13 -1.79 -4.41
C THR A 61 -23.67 -1.69 -3.96
N LYS A 62 -22.80 -2.28 -4.79
CA LYS A 62 -21.35 -2.18 -4.62
C LYS A 62 -20.77 -1.29 -5.70
N ARG A 63 -20.02 -0.27 -5.27
CA ARG A 63 -19.31 0.65 -6.16
C ARG A 63 -17.80 0.42 -6.05
N GLN A 64 -17.17 0.09 -7.17
CA GLN A 64 -15.71 -0.01 -7.26
C GLN A 64 -15.15 1.18 -8.01
N ILE A 65 -14.18 1.87 -7.41
CA ILE A 65 -13.63 3.10 -7.98
C ILE A 65 -12.18 3.31 -7.56
N THR A 66 -11.43 4.08 -8.36
CA THR A 66 -10.07 4.50 -8.02
C THR A 66 -10.08 5.82 -7.25
N ILE A 67 -9.29 5.90 -6.17
CA ILE A 67 -8.96 7.15 -5.45
C ILE A 67 -7.44 7.35 -5.39
N ASN A 68 -7.01 8.55 -4.99
CA ASN A 68 -5.58 8.89 -4.90
C ASN A 68 -4.91 8.18 -3.73
N SER A 69 -3.72 7.62 -3.93
CA SER A 69 -2.90 7.08 -2.83
C SER A 69 -1.77 8.02 -2.41
N GLU A 70 -1.71 9.23 -2.97
CA GLU A 70 -0.63 10.20 -2.71
C GLU A 70 -1.09 11.33 -1.78
N ASN A 71 -2.24 11.14 -1.14
CA ASN A 71 -2.78 12.06 -0.15
C ASN A 71 -2.74 11.38 1.22
N GLN A 72 -2.05 12.00 2.17
CA GLN A 72 -1.91 11.50 3.54
C GLN A 72 -3.25 11.27 4.24
N PHE A 73 -4.30 12.04 3.91
CA PHE A 73 -5.64 11.75 4.44
C PHE A 73 -6.14 10.37 3.97
N LEU A 74 -5.93 10.03 2.70
CA LEU A 74 -6.42 8.78 2.11
C LEU A 74 -5.62 7.57 2.59
N ASP A 75 -4.41 7.79 3.09
CA ASP A 75 -3.60 6.77 3.77
C ASP A 75 -4.23 6.32 5.11
N SER A 76 -5.14 7.11 5.70
CA SER A 76 -5.85 6.77 6.94
C SER A 76 -7.10 5.92 6.77
N LEU A 77 -7.57 5.71 5.54
CA LEU A 77 -8.81 4.97 5.25
C LEU A 77 -8.64 3.47 5.50
N ASN A 78 -9.52 2.88 6.28
CA ASN A 78 -9.50 1.46 6.64
C ASN A 78 -10.81 0.75 6.28
N LYS A 79 -10.74 -0.57 6.14
CA LYS A 79 -11.95 -1.39 6.01
C LYS A 79 -12.88 -1.13 7.19
N GLY A 80 -14.17 -0.99 6.90
CA GLY A 80 -15.20 -0.64 7.89
C GLY A 80 -15.48 0.85 7.98
N ASP A 81 -14.62 1.71 7.44
CA ASP A 81 -14.87 3.15 7.40
C ASP A 81 -16.06 3.48 6.49
N VAL A 82 -16.87 4.44 6.93
CA VAL A 82 -17.97 4.99 6.13
C VAL A 82 -17.42 6.14 5.30
N VAL A 83 -17.50 6.00 3.97
CA VAL A 83 -16.86 6.93 3.03
C VAL A 83 -17.88 7.39 1.99
N THR A 84 -17.89 8.69 1.71
CA THR A 84 -18.59 9.26 0.56
C THR A 84 -17.59 9.62 -0.53
N ILE A 85 -17.80 9.10 -1.73
CA ILE A 85 -17.11 9.56 -2.93
C ILE A 85 -17.88 10.72 -3.55
N TYR A 86 -17.14 11.72 -4.01
CA TYR A 86 -17.68 12.88 -4.71
C TYR A 86 -16.96 13.07 -6.05
N ARG A 87 -17.71 12.97 -7.13
CA ARG A 87 -17.24 13.25 -8.50
C ARG A 87 -18.00 14.46 -9.01
N PRO A 88 -17.44 15.67 -8.94
CA PRO A 88 -18.10 16.85 -9.52
C PRO A 88 -18.29 16.73 -11.03
N THR A 89 -17.37 16.04 -11.68
CA THR A 89 -17.42 15.68 -13.10
C THR A 89 -16.89 14.25 -13.29
N PRO A 90 -17.39 13.50 -14.28
CA PRO A 90 -16.88 12.18 -14.61
C PRO A 90 -15.40 12.27 -14.96
N ALA A 91 -14.56 11.60 -14.18
CA ALA A 91 -13.12 11.56 -14.35
C ALA A 91 -12.63 10.14 -14.52
N LEU A 92 -11.63 9.96 -15.39
CA LEU A 92 -10.97 8.69 -15.68
C LEU A 92 -9.46 8.79 -15.47
N LYS A 93 -8.82 7.76 -14.92
CA LYS A 93 -7.36 7.63 -14.92
C LYS A 93 -6.88 6.95 -16.21
N THR A 94 -6.16 7.68 -17.04
CA THR A 94 -5.75 7.22 -18.38
C THR A 94 -4.38 6.56 -18.45
N TYR A 95 -3.56 6.67 -17.40
CA TYR A 95 -2.24 6.03 -17.38
C TYR A 95 -2.36 4.51 -17.34
N ASN A 96 -1.39 3.81 -17.92
CA ASN A 96 -1.38 2.35 -17.98
C ASN A 96 -1.19 1.76 -16.58
N ILE A 97 -1.93 0.72 -16.25
CA ILE A 97 -1.77 -0.01 -14.99
C ILE A 97 -0.44 -0.78 -15.03
N SER A 98 0.38 -0.61 -14.00
CA SER A 98 1.65 -1.31 -13.84
C SER A 98 1.41 -2.71 -13.31
N GLY A 99 1.95 -3.73 -13.97
CA GLY A 99 1.87 -5.12 -13.52
C GLY A 99 0.61 -5.86 -13.95
N LYS A 100 0.77 -7.15 -14.31
CA LYS A 100 -0.33 -8.01 -14.80
C LYS A 100 -1.38 -8.32 -13.73
N LYS A 101 -0.96 -8.50 -12.47
CA LYS A 101 -1.88 -8.79 -11.35
C LYS A 101 -2.88 -7.65 -11.12
N ASP A 102 -2.40 -6.42 -11.16
CA ASP A 102 -3.21 -5.23 -10.96
C ASP A 102 -4.19 -5.01 -12.12
N GLN A 103 -3.78 -5.32 -13.36
CA GLN A 103 -4.64 -5.28 -14.55
C GLN A 103 -5.83 -6.25 -14.46
N ASN A 104 -5.66 -7.39 -13.77
CA ASN A 104 -6.74 -8.35 -13.55
C ASN A 104 -7.67 -7.95 -12.41
N THR A 105 -7.21 -7.08 -11.49
CA THR A 105 -7.96 -6.69 -10.29
C THR A 105 -8.76 -5.40 -10.52
N VAL A 106 -8.16 -4.44 -11.21
CA VAL A 106 -8.77 -3.13 -11.50
C VAL A 106 -9.64 -3.25 -12.74
N THR A 107 -10.96 -3.25 -12.55
CA THR A 107 -11.94 -3.56 -13.61
C THR A 107 -12.31 -2.36 -14.47
N ASN A 108 -12.12 -1.14 -13.99
CA ASN A 108 -12.41 0.09 -14.73
C ASN A 108 -11.44 1.23 -14.39
N ASN A 109 -11.56 2.33 -15.13
CA ASN A 109 -10.70 3.51 -14.98
C ASN A 109 -11.37 4.67 -14.24
N ASP A 110 -12.53 4.44 -13.62
CA ASP A 110 -13.26 5.49 -12.91
C ASP A 110 -12.42 6.05 -11.77
N TRP A 111 -12.43 7.37 -11.69
CA TRP A 111 -11.71 8.15 -10.69
C TRP A 111 -12.67 8.95 -9.84
N ALA A 112 -12.51 8.84 -8.53
CA ALA A 112 -13.14 9.70 -7.54
C ALA A 112 -12.15 10.77 -7.07
N PRO A 113 -12.30 12.03 -7.55
CA PRO A 113 -11.41 13.12 -7.16
C PRO A 113 -11.71 13.68 -5.77
N GLY A 114 -12.94 13.52 -5.28
CA GLY A 114 -13.35 13.90 -3.93
C GLY A 114 -13.66 12.68 -3.07
N VAL A 115 -13.18 12.68 -1.83
CA VAL A 115 -13.44 11.61 -0.85
C VAL A 115 -13.68 12.24 0.51
N VAL A 116 -14.73 11.82 1.22
CA VAL A 116 -15.09 12.25 2.57
C VAL A 116 -15.15 11.04 3.49
N LEU A 117 -14.47 11.11 4.63
CA LEU A 117 -14.53 10.10 5.69
C LEU A 117 -15.50 10.57 6.78
N HIS A 118 -16.48 9.72 7.08
CA HIS A 118 -17.46 9.92 8.13
C HIS A 118 -17.05 9.13 9.37
N ASN A 119 -16.66 9.83 10.43
CA ASN A 119 -16.27 9.21 11.70
C ASN A 119 -16.82 10.03 12.89
N ASP A 120 -16.75 9.44 14.09
CA ASP A 120 -17.19 10.10 15.33
C ASP A 120 -16.26 11.22 15.82
N LYS A 121 -15.01 11.26 15.33
CA LYS A 121 -13.96 12.20 15.77
C LYS A 121 -13.90 13.50 14.96
N GLY A 122 -14.71 13.61 13.90
CA GLY A 122 -14.75 14.75 12.98
C GLY A 122 -14.52 14.34 11.53
N GLN A 123 -15.34 14.88 10.63
CA GLN A 123 -15.27 14.55 9.21
C GLN A 123 -14.06 15.18 8.55
N GLN A 124 -13.41 14.41 7.69
CA GLN A 124 -12.26 14.85 6.92
C GLN A 124 -12.53 14.62 5.43
N SER A 125 -11.95 15.45 4.58
CA SER A 125 -12.11 15.30 3.13
C SER A 125 -10.81 15.53 2.39
N SER A 126 -10.79 15.01 1.16
CA SER A 126 -9.83 15.40 0.16
C SER A 126 -10.53 15.76 -1.14
N LEU A 127 -9.91 16.67 -1.88
CA LEU A 127 -10.26 17.00 -3.25
C LEU A 127 -8.98 17.07 -4.08
N ASP A 128 -8.98 16.38 -5.22
CA ASP A 128 -7.85 16.36 -6.14
C ASP A 128 -7.58 17.77 -6.69
N ARG A 129 -6.30 18.07 -6.91
CA ARG A 129 -5.81 19.37 -7.39
C ARG A 129 -6.19 19.64 -8.84
N ILE A 130 -6.78 18.67 -9.54
CA ILE A 130 -7.29 18.85 -10.91
C ILE A 130 -8.30 20.00 -11.03
N TYR A 131 -9.02 20.32 -9.94
CA TYR A 131 -9.99 21.41 -9.92
C TYR A 131 -9.39 22.75 -9.46
N ASN A 132 -8.11 22.79 -9.07
CA ASN A 132 -7.50 24.05 -8.67
C ASN A 132 -7.42 25.00 -9.89
N PRO A 133 -7.92 26.24 -9.75
CA PRO A 133 -7.94 27.17 -10.86
C PRO A 133 -6.52 27.54 -11.26
N THR A 134 -6.24 27.55 -12.57
CA THR A 134 -4.88 27.81 -13.07
C THR A 134 -4.72 29.30 -13.35
N PRO A 135 -3.86 30.03 -12.61
CA PRO A 135 -3.69 31.46 -12.79
C PRO A 135 -3.17 31.78 -14.20
N THR A 136 -3.55 32.95 -14.70
CA THR A 136 -3.02 33.45 -15.97
C THR A 136 -1.55 33.79 -15.81
N ASP A 137 -0.68 33.14 -16.58
CA ASP A 137 0.74 33.48 -16.66
C ASP A 137 0.95 34.53 -17.76
N LEU A 138 1.25 35.77 -17.33
CA LEU A 138 1.52 36.89 -18.22
C LEU A 138 2.70 36.61 -19.15
N GLY A 139 3.72 35.88 -18.69
CA GLY A 139 4.89 35.54 -19.50
C GLY A 139 4.55 34.64 -20.68
N ASN A 140 3.67 33.65 -20.48
CA ASN A 140 3.18 32.80 -21.55
C ASN A 140 2.26 33.56 -22.53
N CYS A 141 1.45 34.51 -22.03
CA CYS A 141 0.67 35.40 -22.89
C CYS A 141 1.57 36.24 -23.81
N ILE A 142 2.65 36.83 -23.26
CA ILE A 142 3.61 37.63 -24.04
C ILE A 142 4.31 36.78 -25.09
N LYS A 143 4.80 35.57 -24.74
CA LYS A 143 5.46 34.67 -25.69
C LYS A 143 4.52 34.26 -26.84
N GLY A 144 3.28 33.89 -26.52
CA GLY A 144 2.29 33.56 -27.53
C GLY A 144 1.94 34.75 -28.42
N ALA A 145 1.82 35.95 -27.84
CA ALA A 145 1.54 37.17 -28.57
C ALA A 145 2.69 37.56 -29.52
N LEU A 146 3.94 37.46 -29.07
CA LEU A 146 5.12 37.70 -29.90
C LEU A 146 5.20 36.76 -31.11
N PHE A 147 4.99 35.46 -30.88
CA PHE A 147 5.04 34.48 -31.97
C PHE A 147 3.95 34.74 -33.01
N LEU A 148 2.71 34.97 -32.56
CA LEU A 148 1.59 35.23 -33.45
C LEU A 148 1.70 36.61 -34.13
N SER A 149 2.27 37.62 -33.47
CA SER A 149 2.47 38.94 -34.05
C SER A 149 3.44 38.92 -35.23
N VAL A 150 4.52 38.14 -35.14
CA VAL A 150 5.49 37.97 -36.24
C VAL A 150 4.82 37.33 -37.45
N ILE A 151 4.02 36.27 -37.23
CA ILE A 151 3.28 35.59 -38.30
C ILE A 151 2.28 36.55 -38.96
N LEU A 152 1.52 37.30 -38.16
CA LEU A 152 0.54 38.27 -38.67
C LEU A 152 1.21 39.40 -39.47
N THR A 153 2.32 39.96 -38.97
CA THR A 153 3.06 40.99 -39.72
C THR A 153 3.60 40.44 -41.04
N TRP A 154 4.11 39.20 -41.05
CA TRP A 154 4.59 38.56 -42.27
C TRP A 154 3.47 38.29 -43.28
N ALA A 155 2.31 37.81 -42.82
CA ALA A 155 1.13 37.61 -43.67
C ALA A 155 0.59 38.93 -44.24
N LEU A 156 0.58 40.00 -43.44
CA LEU A 156 0.23 41.36 -43.89
C LEU A 156 1.17 41.87 -44.97
N MET A 157 2.49 41.66 -44.82
CA MET A 157 3.47 42.02 -45.85
C MET A 157 3.25 41.25 -47.15
N ALA A 158 3.01 39.94 -47.06
CA ALA A 158 2.78 39.09 -48.24
C ALA A 158 1.49 39.44 -49.01
N TYR A 159 0.48 39.99 -48.33
CA TYR A 159 -0.81 40.32 -48.95
C TYR A 159 -0.87 41.73 -49.56
N THR A 160 -0.01 42.66 -49.10
CA THR A 160 -0.17 44.10 -49.42
C THR A 160 0.78 44.63 -50.50
N ASP A 161 1.56 43.79 -51.19
CA ASP A 161 2.55 44.21 -52.22
C ASP A 161 3.31 45.50 -51.82
N ALA A 162 3.77 45.52 -50.56
CA ALA A 162 4.81 46.40 -49.99
C ALA A 162 4.77 47.89 -50.37
N LEU A 163 3.69 48.62 -50.03
CA LEU A 163 3.70 50.10 -50.08
C LEU A 163 3.88 50.80 -48.73
N PHE A 164 3.69 50.11 -47.58
CA PHE A 164 3.69 50.77 -46.26
C PHE A 164 4.78 50.30 -45.27
N ILE A 165 5.48 49.18 -45.52
CA ILE A 165 6.46 48.58 -44.60
C ILE A 165 7.78 48.31 -45.34
N ASN A 166 8.45 49.37 -45.79
CA ASN A 166 9.70 49.27 -46.56
C ASN A 166 10.98 49.43 -45.71
N SER A 167 10.84 49.68 -44.40
CA SER A 167 11.97 49.76 -43.47
C SER A 167 11.81 48.75 -42.32
N LEU A 168 12.95 48.29 -41.80
CA LEU A 168 13.02 47.44 -40.61
C LEU A 168 12.33 48.10 -39.40
N GLU A 169 12.40 49.43 -39.31
CA GLU A 169 11.75 50.23 -38.27
C GLU A 169 10.22 50.15 -38.37
N SER A 170 9.65 50.31 -39.57
CA SER A 170 8.21 50.17 -39.78
C SER A 170 7.72 48.75 -39.47
N PHE A 171 8.53 47.73 -39.78
CA PHE A 171 8.23 46.33 -39.42
C PHE A 171 8.19 46.15 -37.89
N ALA A 172 9.21 46.63 -37.19
CA ALA A 172 9.30 46.54 -35.74
C ALA A 172 8.13 47.25 -35.04
N VAL A 173 7.73 48.43 -35.53
CA VAL A 173 6.59 49.18 -34.98
C VAL A 173 5.27 48.43 -35.18
N VAL A 174 4.99 47.94 -36.38
CA VAL A 174 3.75 47.19 -36.67
C VAL A 174 3.70 45.89 -35.87
N THR A 175 4.79 45.13 -35.80
CA THR A 175 4.87 43.92 -34.97
C THR A 175 4.70 44.25 -33.49
N GLY A 176 5.29 45.33 -33.00
CA GLY A 176 5.15 45.79 -31.62
C GLY A 176 3.70 46.11 -31.24
N ILE A 177 2.99 46.84 -32.10
CA ILE A 177 1.57 47.18 -31.89
C ILE A 177 0.71 45.90 -31.88
N ILE A 178 0.89 45.01 -32.86
CA ILE A 178 0.16 43.74 -32.93
C ILE A 178 0.43 42.89 -31.68
N CYS A 179 1.68 42.83 -31.22
CA CYS A 179 2.05 42.11 -30.01
C CYS A 179 1.35 42.66 -28.76
N ILE A 180 1.28 43.98 -28.59
CA ILE A 180 0.58 44.61 -27.45
C ILE A 180 -0.90 44.25 -27.48
N VAL A 181 -1.57 44.41 -28.63
CA VAL A 181 -2.99 44.09 -28.78
C VAL A 181 -3.27 42.61 -28.49
N LEU A 182 -2.46 41.69 -29.06
CA LEU A 182 -2.60 40.25 -28.80
C LEU A 182 -2.34 39.88 -27.34
N THR A 183 -1.38 40.52 -26.68
CA THR A 183 -1.09 40.30 -25.26
C THR A 183 -2.30 40.68 -24.40
N ILE A 184 -2.94 41.82 -24.68
CA ILE A 184 -4.16 42.26 -23.99
C ILE A 184 -5.29 41.24 -24.20
N LEU A 185 -5.51 40.80 -25.44
CA LEU A 185 -6.56 39.83 -25.77
C LEU A 185 -6.32 38.48 -25.08
N PHE A 186 -5.09 37.97 -25.09
CA PHE A 186 -4.74 36.73 -24.40
C PHE A 186 -4.87 36.84 -22.88
N ASN A 187 -4.47 37.96 -22.30
CA ASN A 187 -4.64 38.21 -20.87
C ASN A 187 -6.12 38.32 -20.48
N GLN A 188 -6.95 39.01 -21.27
CA GLN A 188 -8.39 39.09 -21.04
C GLN A 188 -9.06 37.71 -21.16
N LYS A 189 -8.71 36.93 -22.19
CA LYS A 189 -9.20 35.56 -22.37
C LYS A 189 -8.79 34.67 -21.19
N GLY A 190 -7.52 34.75 -20.76
CA GLY A 190 -6.99 34.03 -19.60
C GLY A 190 -7.69 34.42 -18.30
N SER A 191 -7.87 35.72 -18.05
CA SER A 191 -8.58 36.25 -16.88
C SER A 191 -10.04 35.79 -16.83
N ARG A 192 -10.75 35.81 -17.98
CA ARG A 192 -12.11 35.27 -18.08
C ARG A 192 -12.16 33.77 -17.80
N ARG A 193 -11.21 33.00 -18.35
CA ARG A 193 -11.09 31.56 -18.08
C ARG A 193 -10.87 31.29 -16.59
N TYR A 194 -9.90 31.97 -15.98
CA TYR A 194 -9.56 31.84 -14.56
C TYR A 194 -10.76 32.19 -13.66
N LYS A 195 -11.51 33.26 -13.97
CA LYS A 195 -12.73 33.61 -13.22
C LYS A 195 -13.77 32.49 -13.26
N ARG A 196 -14.00 31.88 -14.43
CA ARG A 196 -14.93 30.74 -14.57
C ARG A 196 -14.44 29.51 -13.80
N GLU A 197 -13.16 29.15 -13.94
CA GLU A 197 -12.56 28.04 -13.20
C GLU A 197 -12.67 28.26 -11.68
N LYS A 198 -12.42 29.49 -11.22
CA LYS A 198 -12.53 29.85 -9.81
C LYS A 198 -13.97 29.73 -9.29
N GLN A 199 -14.95 30.22 -10.05
CA GLN A 199 -16.37 30.09 -9.68
C GLN A 199 -16.79 28.63 -9.62
N HIS A 200 -16.44 27.84 -10.63
CA HIS A 200 -16.72 26.40 -10.66
C HIS A 200 -16.08 25.68 -9.45
N TYR A 201 -14.81 25.98 -9.15
CA TYR A 201 -14.11 25.45 -7.98
C TYR A 201 -14.79 25.83 -6.65
N GLN A 202 -15.34 27.05 -6.54
CA GLN A 202 -16.09 27.48 -5.37
C GLN A 202 -17.38 26.69 -5.20
N THR A 203 -18.14 26.48 -6.27
CA THR A 203 -19.33 25.62 -6.28
C THR A 203 -19.01 24.19 -5.84
N ILE A 204 -17.94 23.60 -6.38
CA ILE A 204 -17.47 22.26 -5.99
C ILE A 204 -17.18 22.20 -4.49
N LYS A 205 -16.47 23.20 -3.95
CA LYS A 205 -16.16 23.28 -2.52
C LYS A 205 -17.39 23.45 -1.65
N GLN A 206 -18.37 24.21 -2.11
CA GLN A 206 -19.62 24.39 -1.39
C GLN A 206 -20.35 23.06 -1.22
N HIS A 207 -20.54 22.29 -2.31
CA HIS A 207 -21.14 20.95 -2.25
C HIS A 207 -20.31 19.98 -1.41
N LEU A 208 -18.98 20.02 -1.50
CA LEU A 208 -18.12 19.22 -0.61
C LEU A 208 -18.35 19.55 0.87
N ASN A 209 -18.54 20.83 1.22
CA ASN A 209 -18.85 21.25 2.58
C ASN A 209 -20.24 20.77 3.03
N HIS A 210 -21.23 20.72 2.14
CA HIS A 210 -22.53 20.14 2.47
C HIS A 210 -22.42 18.63 2.74
N ILE A 211 -21.62 17.90 1.95
CA ILE A 211 -21.33 16.48 2.19
C ILE A 211 -20.63 16.29 3.54
N LEU A 212 -19.69 17.19 3.90
CA LEU A 212 -19.00 17.21 5.20
C LEU A 212 -19.91 17.48 6.41
N ASN A 213 -21.17 17.85 6.19
CA ASN A 213 -22.13 18.05 7.27
C ASN A 213 -23.03 16.82 7.50
N CYS A 214 -23.02 15.83 6.60
CA CYS A 214 -23.81 14.59 6.75
C CYS A 214 -23.13 13.67 7.75
N ASN A 215 -23.63 13.57 8.99
CA ASN A 215 -22.94 12.80 10.03
C ASN A 215 -23.22 11.27 9.93
N ILE A 216 -22.41 10.46 10.62
CA ILE A 216 -22.54 8.99 10.62
C ILE A 216 -23.87 8.49 11.22
N LEU A 217 -24.50 9.27 12.10
CA LEU A 217 -25.81 8.97 12.69
C LEU A 217 -26.93 9.18 11.67
N ASP A 218 -26.88 10.27 10.92
CA ASP A 218 -27.84 10.65 9.89
C ASP A 218 -27.80 9.65 8.72
N LEU A 219 -26.60 9.16 8.40
CA LEU A 219 -26.35 8.06 7.46
C LEU A 219 -26.86 6.70 7.96
N GLN A 220 -27.35 6.62 9.21
CA GLN A 220 -27.75 5.39 9.90
C GLN A 220 -26.63 4.34 9.96
N ALA A 221 -25.38 4.79 9.96
CA ALA A 221 -24.20 3.95 9.80
C ALA A 221 -23.51 3.55 11.12
N LYS A 222 -24.07 3.92 12.28
CA LYS A 222 -23.47 3.59 13.58
C LYS A 222 -23.48 2.09 13.94
N ARG A 223 -24.24 1.26 13.22
CA ARG A 223 -24.41 -0.18 13.51
C ARG A 223 -23.88 -1.12 12.41
N ILE A 224 -23.00 -0.64 11.51
CA ILE A 224 -22.75 -1.34 10.22
C ILE A 224 -21.93 -2.63 10.30
N LYS A 225 -21.20 -2.86 11.38
CA LYS A 225 -20.59 -4.17 11.61
C LYS A 225 -20.26 -4.29 13.08
N ARG A 226 -20.82 -5.30 13.75
CA ARG A 226 -20.19 -5.79 14.99
C ARG A 226 -18.84 -6.37 14.55
N LEU A 227 -17.75 -5.72 14.96
CA LEU A 227 -16.44 -6.36 14.92
C LEU A 227 -16.56 -7.62 15.75
N TYR A 228 -16.17 -8.76 15.19
CA TYR A 228 -16.18 -10.00 15.94
C TYR A 228 -15.31 -9.83 17.20
N GLU A 229 -15.87 -10.13 18.37
CA GLU A 229 -15.22 -9.94 19.66
C GLU A 229 -14.44 -11.20 20.03
N GLU A 230 -13.27 -11.07 20.65
CA GLU A 230 -12.36 -12.19 20.94
C GLU A 230 -13.04 -13.35 21.70
N ASP A 231 -14.06 -13.02 22.49
CA ASP A 231 -14.82 -13.95 23.34
C ASP A 231 -16.06 -14.55 22.64
N ASP A 232 -16.28 -14.24 21.36
CA ASP A 232 -17.35 -14.85 20.58
C ASP A 232 -17.24 -16.38 20.59
N ALA A 233 -18.39 -17.05 20.75
CA ALA A 233 -18.47 -18.50 20.79
C ALA A 233 -18.42 -19.09 19.37
N ILE A 234 -17.94 -20.32 19.24
CA ILE A 234 -18.10 -21.11 18.03
C ILE A 234 -19.28 -22.04 18.22
N CYS A 235 -20.23 -22.01 17.28
CA CYS A 235 -21.31 -22.98 17.23
C CYS A 235 -20.75 -24.40 17.07
N ASP A 236 -21.10 -25.31 17.97
CA ASP A 236 -20.62 -26.69 17.97
C ASP A 236 -21.08 -27.51 16.75
N GLU A 237 -22.27 -27.23 16.21
CA GLU A 237 -22.81 -27.98 15.08
C GLU A 237 -22.22 -27.57 13.72
N CYS A 238 -22.18 -26.27 13.43
CA CYS A 238 -21.77 -25.76 12.11
C CYS A 238 -20.45 -24.99 12.10
N ASN A 239 -19.70 -25.02 13.22
CA ASN A 239 -18.40 -24.36 13.41
C ASN A 239 -18.37 -22.88 13.01
N THR A 240 -19.51 -22.19 13.11
CA THR A 240 -19.62 -20.78 12.74
C THR A 240 -19.53 -19.92 13.99
N ARG A 241 -18.76 -18.82 13.91
CA ARG A 241 -18.63 -17.86 15.00
C ARG A 241 -19.93 -17.10 15.24
N ILE A 242 -20.28 -16.94 16.50
CA ILE A 242 -21.51 -16.30 16.98
C ILE A 242 -21.20 -15.38 18.17
N PRO A 243 -22.05 -14.37 18.44
CA PRO A 243 -21.93 -13.58 19.66
C PRO A 243 -21.93 -14.45 20.92
N LEU A 244 -21.09 -14.13 21.91
CA LEU A 244 -21.04 -14.84 23.19
C LEU A 244 -22.42 -14.92 23.86
N LEU A 245 -23.22 -13.85 23.76
CA LEU A 245 -24.58 -13.76 24.31
C LEU A 245 -25.67 -14.29 23.36
N SER A 246 -25.31 -14.94 22.25
CA SER A 246 -26.28 -15.45 21.27
C SER A 246 -26.81 -16.82 21.68
N ASN A 247 -28.08 -16.87 22.09
CA ASN A 247 -28.75 -18.11 22.48
C ASN A 247 -28.88 -19.14 21.33
N HIS A 248 -28.72 -18.71 20.08
CA HIS A 248 -28.82 -19.57 18.90
C HIS A 248 -27.81 -19.19 17.83
N CYS A 249 -27.42 -20.18 17.00
CA CYS A 249 -26.60 -19.94 15.83
C CYS A 249 -27.46 -19.38 14.69
N PHE A 250 -27.14 -18.18 14.20
CA PHE A 250 -27.87 -17.57 13.07
C PHE A 250 -27.71 -18.33 11.75
N LYS A 251 -26.74 -19.25 11.63
CA LYS A 251 -26.48 -20.03 10.41
C LYS A 251 -27.20 -21.38 10.38
N CYS A 252 -27.18 -22.13 11.49
CA CYS A 252 -27.77 -23.48 11.55
C CYS A 252 -28.97 -23.60 12.51
N GLY A 253 -29.25 -22.58 13.32
CA GLY A 253 -30.37 -22.58 14.27
C GLY A 253 -30.14 -23.36 15.56
N SER A 254 -28.97 -23.98 15.74
CA SER A 254 -28.62 -24.70 16.97
C SER A 254 -28.63 -23.79 18.20
N LYS A 255 -29.08 -24.31 19.34
CA LYS A 255 -29.00 -23.59 20.62
C LYS A 255 -27.56 -23.60 21.12
N ASN A 256 -27.04 -22.44 21.50
CA ASN A 256 -25.78 -22.35 22.22
C ASN A 256 -26.10 -22.18 23.70
N GLY A 257 -25.35 -22.86 24.56
CA GLY A 257 -25.63 -22.93 26.00
C GLY A 257 -25.85 -21.53 26.60
N GLU A 258 -26.89 -21.39 27.42
CA GLU A 258 -27.15 -20.16 28.17
C GLU A 258 -25.87 -19.75 28.92
N PRO A 259 -25.47 -18.46 28.86
CA PRO A 259 -24.37 -18.00 29.69
C PRO A 259 -24.73 -18.26 31.15
N ALA A 260 -23.85 -18.93 31.88
CA ALA A 260 -23.94 -19.06 33.32
C ALA A 260 -24.12 -17.65 33.89
N ALA A 261 -25.23 -17.42 34.60
CA ALA A 261 -25.56 -16.13 35.18
C ALA A 261 -24.34 -15.59 35.96
N LEU A 262 -23.92 -14.38 35.60
CA LEU A 262 -23.01 -13.59 36.44
C LEU A 262 -23.66 -13.49 37.84
N PRO A 263 -22.93 -13.70 38.94
CA PRO A 263 -23.49 -13.47 40.26
C PRO A 263 -23.89 -11.99 40.34
N GLU A 264 -25.16 -11.73 40.65
CA GLU A 264 -25.66 -10.40 40.98
C GLU A 264 -24.76 -9.80 42.06
N ILE A 265 -24.15 -8.66 41.75
CA ILE A 265 -23.56 -7.79 42.77
C ILE A 265 -24.76 -7.29 43.58
N GLU A 266 -24.85 -7.70 44.84
CA GLU A 266 -25.75 -7.09 45.82
C GLU A 266 -25.45 -5.58 45.84
N GLU A 267 -26.30 -4.78 45.20
CA GLU A 267 -26.35 -3.35 45.45
C GLU A 267 -26.84 -3.16 46.88
N GLU A 268 -25.92 -2.86 47.80
CA GLU A 268 -26.24 -2.29 49.10
C GLU A 268 -27.07 -1.03 48.89
N SER A 269 -28.36 -1.16 49.14
CA SER A 269 -29.32 -0.06 49.17
C SER A 269 -28.94 0.93 50.26
N MET A 270 -28.34 2.07 49.90
CA MET A 270 -28.34 3.24 50.76
C MET A 270 -29.73 3.87 50.75
N SER A 271 -30.35 3.88 51.93
CA SER A 271 -31.65 4.48 52.20
C SER A 271 -31.66 5.98 51.89
N PHE A 272 -32.65 6.45 51.14
CA PHE A 272 -33.08 7.84 51.17
C PHE A 272 -34.60 7.87 51.43
N GLY A 273 -34.99 8.54 52.51
CA GLY A 273 -36.33 8.45 53.09
C GLY A 273 -37.40 9.34 52.47
N GLY A 274 -38.65 8.97 52.77
CA GLY A 274 -39.89 9.74 52.62
C GLY A 274 -40.49 9.70 51.21
N ILE A 275 -41.78 9.42 50.97
CA ILE A 275 -43.01 9.61 51.75
C ILE A 275 -44.04 8.55 51.30
N VAL A 276 -44.89 8.15 52.24
CA VAL A 276 -46.04 7.24 52.13
C VAL A 276 -47.16 7.89 51.31
N ASP A 277 -47.71 7.22 50.30
CA ASP A 277 -49.17 7.07 50.22
C ASP A 277 -49.64 5.91 49.33
N ALA A 278 -50.77 5.34 49.76
CA ALA A 278 -51.28 4.03 49.39
C ALA A 278 -52.19 4.03 48.15
N THR A 279 -52.13 2.99 47.33
CA THR A 279 -53.31 2.18 46.88
C THR A 279 -52.91 1.01 45.98
N ALA A 280 -53.36 -0.19 46.36
CA ALA A 280 -53.23 -1.50 45.70
C ALA A 280 -54.22 -1.66 44.51
N PRO A 281 -54.47 -2.85 43.91
CA PRO A 281 -53.83 -4.19 43.99
C PRO A 281 -53.48 -4.78 42.58
N GLU A 282 -52.85 -5.94 42.41
CA GLU A 282 -53.57 -7.21 42.20
C GLU A 282 -52.67 -8.46 42.12
N CYS A 283 -53.29 -9.55 42.55
CA CYS A 283 -52.81 -10.90 42.81
C CYS A 283 -52.47 -11.73 41.55
N ILE A 284 -51.33 -12.41 41.62
CA ILE A 284 -51.15 -13.88 41.60
C ILE A 284 -52.23 -14.72 40.87
N LYS A 285 -51.78 -15.47 39.85
CA LYS A 285 -52.15 -16.90 39.70
C LYS A 285 -50.95 -17.75 39.30
N THR A 286 -50.42 -18.45 40.31
CA THR A 286 -49.58 -19.63 40.22
C THR A 286 -50.36 -20.79 39.61
N SER A 287 -49.76 -21.53 38.69
CA SER A 287 -50.14 -22.93 38.44
C SER A 287 -48.88 -23.77 38.40
N MET A 288 -48.71 -24.57 39.45
CA MET A 288 -47.73 -25.64 39.55
C MET A 288 -48.04 -26.73 38.52
N VAL A 289 -47.03 -27.14 37.75
CA VAL A 289 -46.87 -28.53 37.33
C VAL A 289 -45.40 -28.89 37.52
N SER A 290 -45.19 -29.91 38.35
CA SER A 290 -43.89 -30.41 38.77
C SER A 290 -43.47 -31.59 37.90
N THR A 291 -42.21 -31.54 37.46
CA THR A 291 -41.24 -32.63 37.28
C THR A 291 -41.66 -33.93 36.60
N THR A 292 -41.17 -34.12 35.38
CA THR A 292 -40.56 -35.39 34.96
C THR A 292 -39.10 -35.15 34.64
N THR A 293 -38.26 -35.97 35.28
CA THR A 293 -36.81 -36.11 35.11
C THR A 293 -36.41 -36.31 33.65
N ASP A 294 -35.74 -35.33 33.08
CA ASP A 294 -34.87 -35.51 31.92
C ASP A 294 -33.46 -35.09 32.33
N ASP A 295 -32.48 -35.84 31.83
CA ASP A 295 -31.05 -35.75 32.09
C ASP A 295 -30.56 -34.30 32.24
N ILE A 296 -29.87 -34.04 33.35
CA ILE A 296 -29.03 -32.84 33.48
C ILE A 296 -27.87 -33.03 32.49
N ALA A 297 -28.11 -32.63 31.24
CA ALA A 297 -27.07 -32.36 30.28
C ALA A 297 -26.27 -31.19 30.84
N ILE A 298 -25.14 -31.50 31.47
CA ILE A 298 -24.12 -30.51 31.83
C ILE A 298 -23.82 -29.73 30.54
N PRO A 299 -24.11 -28.42 30.46
CA PRO A 299 -23.80 -27.65 29.26
C PRO A 299 -22.29 -27.70 29.08
N LYS A 300 -21.82 -28.28 27.97
CA LYS A 300 -20.41 -28.18 27.58
C LYS A 300 -20.10 -26.68 27.45
N PRO A 301 -19.03 -26.17 28.09
CA PRO A 301 -18.66 -24.77 27.92
C PRO A 301 -18.34 -24.54 26.44
N SER A 302 -19.04 -23.59 25.81
CA SER A 302 -18.78 -23.21 24.43
C SER A 302 -17.32 -22.76 24.30
N ILE A 303 -16.55 -23.42 23.44
CA ILE A 303 -15.15 -23.06 23.23
C ILE A 303 -15.12 -21.70 22.53
N SER A 304 -14.39 -20.73 23.10
CA SER A 304 -14.20 -19.42 22.47
C SER A 304 -13.47 -19.57 21.13
N ALA A 305 -13.83 -18.74 20.15
CA ALA A 305 -13.20 -18.78 18.83
C ALA A 305 -11.68 -18.63 18.91
N ARG A 306 -11.21 -17.81 19.85
CA ARG A 306 -9.80 -17.61 20.15
C ARG A 306 -9.12 -18.88 20.66
N GLN A 307 -9.73 -19.61 21.60
CA GLN A 307 -9.13 -20.82 22.16
C GLN A 307 -9.02 -21.92 21.11
N ARG A 308 -10.08 -22.13 20.31
CA ARG A 308 -10.07 -23.13 19.24
C ARG A 308 -9.04 -22.80 18.15
N MET A 309 -8.90 -21.52 17.82
CA MET A 309 -7.88 -21.07 16.87
C MET A 309 -6.47 -21.27 17.43
N LYS A 310 -6.28 -21.01 18.73
CA LYS A 310 -4.99 -21.22 19.39
C LYS A 310 -4.56 -22.69 19.34
N ASP A 311 -5.46 -23.61 19.66
CA ASP A 311 -5.18 -25.06 19.64
C ASP A 311 -4.78 -25.55 18.22
N GLU A 312 -5.40 -25.00 17.17
CA GLU A 312 -5.12 -25.39 15.77
C GLU A 312 -3.90 -24.67 15.19
N VAL A 313 -3.65 -23.41 15.59
CA VAL A 313 -2.48 -22.64 15.14
C VAL A 313 -1.21 -23.06 15.88
N GLU A 314 -1.29 -23.59 17.09
CA GLU A 314 -0.13 -24.13 17.81
C GLU A 314 0.64 -25.15 16.95
N ALA A 315 -0.07 -25.96 16.14
CA ALA A 315 0.53 -26.93 15.23
C ALA A 315 1.38 -26.28 14.11
N ILE A 316 1.14 -25.02 13.77
CA ILE A 316 1.92 -24.26 12.78
C ILE A 316 2.88 -23.24 13.40
N THR A 317 2.76 -22.95 14.69
CA THR A 317 3.76 -22.16 15.41
C THR A 317 5.10 -22.85 15.30
N TYR A 318 6.08 -22.12 14.77
CA TYR A 318 7.44 -22.61 14.61
C TYR A 318 8.38 -21.55 15.14
N SER A 319 9.16 -21.92 16.15
CA SER A 319 10.26 -21.13 16.67
C SER A 319 11.38 -22.10 16.99
N GLN A 320 12.40 -22.16 16.14
CA GLN A 320 13.54 -23.04 16.34
C GLN A 320 14.83 -22.29 16.04
N SER A 321 15.82 -22.52 16.88
CA SER A 321 17.22 -22.13 16.65
C SER A 321 18.07 -23.38 16.60
N ILE A 322 18.88 -23.51 15.54
CA ILE A 322 19.82 -24.61 15.35
C ILE A 322 21.24 -24.06 15.27
N ASP A 323 22.20 -24.81 15.81
CA ASP A 323 23.61 -24.49 15.64
C ASP A 323 24.00 -24.55 14.16
N TYR A 324 24.78 -23.57 13.72
CA TYR A 324 25.16 -23.43 12.33
C TYR A 324 26.64 -23.11 12.17
N THR A 325 27.30 -23.90 11.33
CA THR A 325 28.67 -23.66 10.92
C THR A 325 28.70 -23.34 9.43
N HIS A 326 29.04 -22.10 9.11
CA HIS A 326 29.26 -21.65 7.74
C HIS A 326 30.69 -21.97 7.32
N LYS A 327 30.84 -22.94 6.43
CA LYS A 327 32.13 -23.41 5.93
C LYS A 327 32.62 -22.51 4.79
N TYR A 328 33.92 -22.27 4.75
CA TYR A 328 34.59 -21.67 3.59
C TYR A 328 35.52 -22.71 2.95
N ALA A 329 36.22 -22.35 1.86
CA ALA A 329 37.29 -23.22 1.38
C ALA A 329 38.47 -23.29 2.36
N VAL A 330 38.65 -22.22 3.14
CA VAL A 330 39.63 -22.10 4.21
C VAL A 330 38.94 -21.54 5.45
N GLY A 331 38.82 -22.37 6.49
CA GLY A 331 38.18 -22.01 7.76
C GLY A 331 36.66 -22.16 7.78
N GLU A 332 36.08 -21.76 8.90
CA GLU A 332 34.65 -21.82 9.18
C GLU A 332 34.24 -20.65 10.08
N ALA A 333 32.96 -20.27 10.02
CA ALA A 333 32.35 -19.34 10.95
C ALA A 333 31.21 -20.05 11.70
N LYS A 334 31.22 -19.97 13.03
CA LYS A 334 30.17 -20.55 13.87
C LYS A 334 29.07 -19.52 14.12
N GLY A 335 27.87 -20.01 14.33
CA GLY A 335 26.67 -19.21 14.50
C GLY A 335 25.45 -20.08 14.78
N SER A 336 24.28 -19.49 14.59
CA SER A 336 22.98 -20.15 14.67
C SER A 336 22.11 -19.73 13.49
N LEU A 337 21.26 -20.66 13.05
CA LEU A 337 20.14 -20.36 12.16
C LEU A 337 18.87 -20.45 13.00
N SER A 338 18.05 -19.42 12.95
CA SER A 338 16.75 -19.39 13.59
C SER A 338 15.65 -19.16 12.58
N GLY A 339 14.49 -19.78 12.80
CA GLY A 339 13.28 -19.54 12.04
C GLY A 339 12.12 -19.30 12.98
N GLN A 340 11.29 -18.33 12.63
CA GLN A 340 10.10 -17.96 13.39
C GLN A 340 8.92 -17.78 12.45
N ILE A 341 7.76 -18.27 12.87
CA ILE A 341 6.49 -17.97 12.23
C ILE A 341 5.67 -17.08 13.16
N ILE A 342 5.23 -15.94 12.62
CA ILE A 342 4.32 -15.03 13.30
C ILE A 342 2.96 -15.17 12.64
N PHE A 343 1.96 -15.58 13.42
CA PHE A 343 0.57 -15.55 13.03
C PHE A 343 -0.17 -14.53 13.88
N GLY A 344 -0.95 -13.66 13.24
CA GLY A 344 -1.74 -12.67 13.98
C GLY A 344 -2.65 -11.82 13.12
N THR A 345 -3.36 -10.94 13.79
CA THR A 345 -4.30 -9.98 13.19
C THR A 345 -3.66 -8.61 13.15
N ILE A 346 -3.77 -7.90 12.02
CA ILE A 346 -3.32 -6.51 11.93
C ILE A 346 -4.28 -5.64 12.74
N ILE A 347 -3.76 -4.98 13.78
CA ILE A 347 -4.55 -4.11 14.66
C ILE A 347 -4.32 -2.62 14.35
N GLU A 348 -3.19 -2.29 13.75
CA GLU A 348 -2.85 -0.94 13.34
C GLU A 348 -2.02 -0.98 12.06
N ARG A 349 -2.23 0.01 11.21
CA ARG A 349 -1.54 0.18 9.95
C ARG A 349 -1.14 1.63 9.82
N ASP A 350 0.18 1.88 9.74
CA ASP A 350 0.74 3.19 9.45
C ASP A 350 1.13 3.23 7.97
N LEU A 351 0.62 4.24 7.27
CA LEU A 351 0.84 4.46 5.84
C LEU A 351 1.34 5.89 5.64
N ASN A 352 2.44 6.00 4.89
CA ASN A 352 2.99 7.28 4.49
C ASN A 352 3.33 7.25 2.99
N SER A 353 2.50 7.93 2.21
CA SER A 353 2.74 8.16 0.79
C SER A 353 3.71 9.31 0.54
N SER A 354 4.64 9.11 -0.40
CA SER A 354 5.58 10.15 -0.81
C SER A 354 5.81 10.13 -2.32
N VAL A 355 5.94 11.32 -2.91
CA VAL A 355 6.19 11.51 -4.34
C VAL A 355 7.56 12.13 -4.53
N LYS A 356 8.43 11.48 -5.32
CA LYS A 356 9.75 11.99 -5.70
C LYS A 356 9.76 12.30 -7.19
N SER A 357 10.17 13.51 -7.56
CA SER A 357 10.37 13.92 -8.96
C SER A 357 11.81 14.39 -9.19
N TRP A 358 12.40 14.02 -10.31
CA TRP A 358 13.73 14.48 -10.73
C TRP A 358 13.81 14.56 -12.25
N THR A 359 14.73 15.36 -12.77
CA THR A 359 14.98 15.49 -14.20
C THR A 359 16.34 14.91 -14.51
N GLU A 360 16.39 14.02 -15.49
CA GLU A 360 17.62 13.47 -16.05
C GLU A 360 17.94 14.21 -17.35
N GLU A 361 19.13 14.78 -17.44
CA GLU A 361 19.62 15.48 -18.63
C GLU A 361 20.81 14.73 -19.20
N GLN A 362 20.76 14.37 -20.48
CA GLN A 362 21.95 13.94 -21.20
C GLN A 362 22.57 15.14 -21.90
N VAL A 363 23.86 15.31 -21.65
CA VAL A 363 24.67 16.41 -22.18
C VAL A 363 25.67 15.82 -23.17
N GLU A 364 25.68 16.34 -24.39
CA GLU A 364 26.72 16.07 -25.36
C GLU A 364 27.73 17.20 -25.32
N THR A 365 29.01 16.87 -25.14
CA THR A 365 30.12 17.84 -25.18
C THR A 365 30.90 17.64 -26.46
N THR A 366 30.84 18.62 -27.35
CA THR A 366 31.65 18.65 -28.56
C THR A 366 32.90 19.49 -28.30
N THR A 367 34.07 18.87 -28.44
CA THR A 367 35.35 19.58 -28.41
C THR A 367 35.83 19.85 -29.83
N TYR A 368 36.15 21.10 -30.14
CA TYR A 368 36.70 21.48 -31.43
C TYR A 368 37.87 22.43 -31.24
N ARG A 369 38.83 22.36 -32.17
CA ARG A 369 39.99 23.25 -32.20
C ARG A 369 39.67 24.43 -33.10
N ASN A 370 39.79 25.65 -32.58
CA ASN A 370 39.57 26.85 -33.38
C ASN A 370 40.72 27.08 -34.37
N GLY A 371 40.56 28.01 -35.31
CA GLY A 371 41.58 28.37 -36.31
C GLY A 371 42.89 28.93 -35.73
N TYR A 372 42.95 29.18 -34.41
CA TYR A 372 44.14 29.64 -33.67
C TYR A 372 44.81 28.51 -32.86
N GLY A 373 44.36 27.27 -33.01
CA GLY A 373 44.95 26.11 -32.34
C GLY A 373 44.52 25.91 -30.88
N GLN A 374 43.55 26.68 -30.38
CA GLN A 374 42.99 26.53 -29.03
C GLN A 374 41.80 25.57 -29.05
N GLU A 375 41.74 24.68 -28.07
CA GLU A 375 40.61 23.76 -27.87
C GLU A 375 39.47 24.47 -27.15
N HIS A 376 38.28 24.39 -27.72
CA HIS A 376 37.04 24.82 -27.10
C HIS A 376 36.11 23.62 -26.93
N SER A 377 35.46 23.53 -25.78
CA SER A 377 34.39 22.57 -25.54
C SER A 377 33.05 23.32 -25.46
N LYS A 378 32.05 22.81 -26.19
CA LYS A 378 30.67 23.27 -26.09
C LYS A 378 29.80 22.10 -25.66
N SER A 379 29.11 22.28 -24.55
CA SER A 379 28.16 21.30 -24.01
C SER A 379 26.73 21.72 -24.36
N SER A 380 25.94 20.81 -24.92
CA SER A 380 24.51 21.01 -25.18
C SER A 380 23.69 19.86 -24.63
N VAL A 381 22.56 20.17 -24.00
CA VAL A 381 21.59 19.18 -23.55
C VAL A 381 20.90 18.58 -24.77
N ILE A 382 21.13 17.28 -25.01
CA ILE A 382 20.55 16.54 -26.14
C ILE A 382 19.27 15.81 -25.79
N SER A 383 19.08 15.47 -24.51
CA SER A 383 17.83 14.87 -24.03
C SER A 383 17.53 15.29 -22.60
N ARG A 384 16.23 15.42 -22.30
CA ARG A 384 15.71 15.72 -20.97
C ARG A 384 14.54 14.81 -20.69
N VAL A 385 14.66 13.99 -19.65
CA VAL A 385 13.61 13.05 -19.22
C VAL A 385 13.18 13.40 -17.81
N ASN A 386 11.89 13.72 -17.65
CA ASN A 386 11.31 13.98 -16.35
C ASN A 386 10.84 12.67 -15.71
N HIS A 387 11.39 12.37 -14.54
CA HIS A 387 11.02 11.21 -13.75
C HIS A 387 10.13 11.61 -12.58
N ARG A 388 9.15 10.75 -12.27
CA ARG A 388 8.29 10.87 -11.09
C ARG A 388 8.00 9.49 -10.55
N ARG A 389 8.19 9.28 -9.26
CA ARG A 389 7.95 8.01 -8.57
C ARG A 389 7.06 8.20 -7.35
N SER A 390 6.11 7.30 -7.17
CA SER A 390 5.26 7.25 -5.98
C SER A 390 5.73 6.11 -5.07
N ASN A 391 5.94 6.40 -3.79
CA ASN A 391 6.38 5.43 -2.80
C ASN A 391 5.39 5.39 -1.65
N LEU A 392 5.16 4.18 -1.14
CA LEU A 392 4.35 3.91 0.04
C LEU A 392 5.25 3.23 1.07
N ASN A 393 5.40 3.85 2.23
CA ASN A 393 6.21 3.33 3.34
C ASN A 393 5.36 3.30 4.62
N GLY A 394 5.83 2.58 5.64
CA GLY A 394 5.15 2.47 6.92
C GLY A 394 5.37 1.12 7.57
N TYR A 395 4.50 0.79 8.53
CA TYR A 395 4.57 -0.47 9.27
C TYR A 395 3.17 -0.99 9.60
N LEU A 396 3.13 -2.28 9.94
CA LEU A 396 1.96 -2.97 10.45
C LEU A 396 2.20 -3.30 11.92
N VAL A 397 1.16 -3.20 12.72
CA VAL A 397 1.16 -3.71 14.09
C VAL A 397 0.28 -4.95 14.12
N ILE A 398 0.87 -6.07 14.49
CA ILE A 398 0.26 -7.40 14.44
C ILE A 398 0.08 -7.88 15.87
N ARG A 399 -1.15 -8.22 16.23
CA ARG A 399 -1.46 -8.90 17.50
C ARG A 399 -1.51 -10.40 17.26
N THR A 400 -0.69 -11.17 17.98
CA THR A 400 -0.73 -12.63 17.94
C THR A 400 -1.94 -13.16 18.71
N LEU A 401 -2.23 -14.45 18.58
CA LEU A 401 -3.30 -15.11 19.34
C LEU A 401 -3.06 -15.07 20.85
N ASP A 402 -1.80 -14.97 21.28
CA ASP A 402 -1.42 -14.84 22.68
C ASP A 402 -1.60 -13.40 23.22
N GLY A 403 -1.97 -12.45 22.35
CA GLY A 403 -2.16 -11.05 22.71
C GLY A 403 -0.89 -10.21 22.63
N GLU A 404 0.25 -10.82 22.27
CA GLU A 404 1.50 -10.09 22.06
C GLU A 404 1.43 -9.22 20.81
N VAL A 405 2.10 -8.08 20.85
CA VAL A 405 2.04 -7.06 19.79
C VAL A 405 3.41 -6.93 19.12
N TYR A 406 3.44 -7.04 17.80
CA TYR A 406 4.64 -7.00 16.98
C TYR A 406 4.55 -5.90 15.92
N THR A 407 5.54 -5.03 15.88
CA THR A 407 5.71 -4.08 14.78
C THR A 407 6.48 -4.73 13.64
N TYR A 408 5.93 -4.65 12.43
CA TYR A 408 6.47 -5.30 11.26
C TYR A 408 6.50 -4.37 10.05
N ASN A 409 7.63 -4.31 9.34
CA ASN A 409 7.77 -3.51 8.13
C ASN A 409 7.79 -4.42 6.88
N PRO A 410 6.66 -4.55 6.16
CA PRO A 410 6.51 -5.55 5.09
C PRO A 410 7.03 -5.05 3.72
N GLY A 411 7.37 -3.77 3.60
CA GLY A 411 7.64 -3.08 2.33
C GLY A 411 6.37 -2.69 1.55
N SER A 412 6.52 -1.74 0.62
CA SER A 412 5.41 -1.02 -0.05
C SER A 412 4.29 -1.90 -0.62
N ILE A 413 4.62 -2.97 -1.35
CA ILE A 413 3.64 -3.82 -2.04
C ILE A 413 2.76 -4.56 -1.03
N LYS A 414 3.38 -5.14 -0.01
CA LYS A 414 2.69 -5.91 1.02
C LYS A 414 1.88 -4.99 1.94
N LEU A 415 2.47 -3.84 2.28
CA LEU A 415 1.81 -2.79 3.05
C LEU A 415 0.52 -2.32 2.36
N GLY A 416 0.59 -2.02 1.06
CA GLY A 416 -0.56 -1.60 0.26
C GLY A 416 -1.60 -2.69 -0.04
N ALA A 417 -1.31 -3.93 0.32
CA ALA A 417 -2.22 -5.06 0.14
C ALA A 417 -2.76 -5.61 1.48
N SER A 418 -2.54 -4.89 2.58
CA SER A 418 -2.92 -5.33 3.92
C SER A 418 -3.77 -4.27 4.61
N ASP A 419 -4.89 -4.69 5.20
CA ASP A 419 -5.80 -3.82 5.95
C ASP A 419 -5.82 -4.16 7.44
N ILE A 420 -6.27 -3.21 8.26
CA ILE A 420 -6.62 -3.49 9.66
C ILE A 420 -7.72 -4.57 9.68
N GLY A 421 -7.55 -5.54 10.56
CA GLY A 421 -8.41 -6.73 10.66
C GLY A 421 -7.99 -7.89 9.76
N ASP A 422 -7.06 -7.71 8.81
CA ASP A 422 -6.57 -8.83 8.03
C ASP A 422 -5.71 -9.78 8.90
N HIS A 423 -5.84 -11.08 8.67
CA HIS A 423 -5.04 -12.12 9.33
C HIS A 423 -3.85 -12.48 8.46
N VAL A 424 -2.66 -12.49 9.06
CA VAL A 424 -1.40 -12.64 8.35
C VAL A 424 -0.52 -13.71 8.97
N LEU A 425 0.23 -14.40 8.11
CA LEU A 425 1.26 -15.36 8.47
C LEU A 425 2.59 -14.93 7.86
N ILE A 426 3.60 -14.76 8.71
CA ILE A 426 4.91 -14.24 8.34
C ILE A 426 5.96 -15.26 8.70
N GLY A 427 6.72 -15.72 7.70
CA GLY A 427 7.87 -16.59 7.89
C GLY A 427 9.14 -15.76 7.92
N LEU A 428 9.81 -15.73 9.07
CA LEU A 428 11.09 -15.07 9.28
C LEU A 428 12.19 -16.11 9.49
N SER A 429 13.38 -15.79 9.04
CA SER A 429 14.57 -16.58 9.31
C SER A 429 15.77 -15.67 9.50
N GLU A 430 16.64 -16.02 10.44
CA GLU A 430 17.81 -15.22 10.78
C GLU A 430 19.04 -16.11 10.93
N ALA A 431 20.17 -15.67 10.39
CA ALA A 431 21.49 -16.25 10.63
C ALA A 431 22.30 -15.30 11.52
N LYS A 432 22.61 -15.72 12.76
CA LYS A 432 23.48 -14.98 13.68
C LYS A 432 24.82 -15.66 13.81
N PHE A 433 25.91 -14.91 13.70
CA PHE A 433 27.27 -15.43 13.82
C PHE A 433 27.97 -14.90 15.08
N THR A 434 29.02 -15.60 15.52
CA THR A 434 29.79 -15.23 16.72
C THR A 434 30.54 -13.90 16.60
N ASP A 435 30.71 -13.38 15.38
CA ASP A 435 31.30 -12.07 15.09
C ASP A 435 30.28 -10.92 15.13
N ASN A 436 29.11 -11.15 15.75
CA ASN A 436 27.97 -10.24 15.81
C ASN A 436 27.38 -9.85 14.45
N THR A 437 27.72 -10.55 13.37
CA THR A 437 27.02 -10.38 12.10
C THR A 437 25.69 -11.14 12.10
N SER A 438 24.62 -10.47 11.69
CA SER A 438 23.28 -11.04 11.61
C SER A 438 22.65 -10.76 10.25
N TYR A 439 22.03 -11.78 9.66
CA TYR A 439 21.32 -11.68 8.39
C TYR A 439 19.88 -12.14 8.57
N SER A 440 18.94 -11.22 8.43
CA SER A 440 17.50 -11.50 8.54
C SER A 440 16.87 -11.58 7.16
N TYR A 441 16.03 -12.59 6.95
CA TYR A 441 15.31 -12.83 5.71
C TYR A 441 13.84 -13.06 6.00
N GLN A 442 13.00 -12.47 5.16
CA GLN A 442 11.57 -12.71 5.16
C GLN A 442 11.21 -13.74 4.08
N GLN A 443 11.11 -15.00 4.50
CA GLN A 443 10.82 -16.14 3.63
C GLN A 443 9.51 -15.96 2.89
N TYR A 444 8.45 -15.60 3.62
CA TYR A 444 7.15 -15.32 3.03
C TYR A 444 6.35 -14.35 3.88
N TYR A 445 5.36 -13.73 3.24
CA TYR A 445 4.24 -13.06 3.88
C TYR A 445 2.98 -13.53 3.18
N PHE A 446 2.04 -14.03 3.97
CA PHE A 446 0.78 -14.51 3.48
C PHE A 446 -0.33 -13.75 4.19
N ASN A 447 -1.10 -12.96 3.43
CA ASN A 447 -2.34 -12.38 3.91
C ASN A 447 -3.45 -13.42 3.68
N LEU A 448 -3.88 -14.08 4.77
CA LEU A 448 -4.89 -15.12 4.72
C LEU A 448 -6.23 -14.53 4.30
N SER A 449 -6.61 -13.39 4.84
CA SER A 449 -7.90 -12.75 4.55
C SER A 449 -8.09 -12.49 3.05
N LYS A 450 -7.02 -12.11 2.34
CA LYS A 450 -7.06 -11.79 0.90
C LYS A 450 -6.50 -12.86 -0.05
N ASP A 451 -6.06 -14.01 0.48
CA ASP A 451 -5.34 -15.05 -0.28
C ASP A 451 -4.16 -14.51 -1.11
N ALA A 452 -3.38 -13.61 -0.50
CA ALA A 452 -2.26 -12.97 -1.16
C ALA A 452 -0.93 -13.45 -0.57
N LEU A 453 -0.13 -14.13 -1.39
CA LEU A 453 1.17 -14.67 -1.01
C LEU A 453 2.32 -13.93 -1.70
N TRP A 454 3.32 -13.57 -0.89
CA TRP A 454 4.60 -13.05 -1.36
C TRP A 454 5.72 -13.89 -0.77
N THR A 455 6.46 -14.58 -1.63
CA THR A 455 7.71 -15.26 -1.30
C THR A 455 8.86 -14.33 -1.68
N ASN A 456 9.66 -13.86 -0.70
CA ASN A 456 10.80 -12.97 -0.99
C ASN A 456 12.13 -13.73 -0.88
N GLU A 457 13.21 -12.96 -0.65
CA GLU A 457 14.56 -13.44 -0.38
C GLU A 457 14.58 -14.56 0.66
N CYS A 458 15.34 -15.60 0.35
CA CYS A 458 15.42 -16.81 1.14
C CYS A 458 16.80 -16.90 1.81
N ILE A 459 16.83 -17.36 3.07
CA ILE A 459 18.05 -17.75 3.80
C ILE A 459 19.00 -18.64 2.97
N THR A 460 18.47 -19.39 1.99
CA THR A 460 19.27 -20.20 1.05
C THR A 460 20.23 -19.38 0.19
N LEU A 461 19.95 -18.08 -0.01
CA LEU A 461 20.76 -17.10 -0.73
C LEU A 461 21.77 -16.38 0.18
N LEU A 462 21.90 -16.77 1.46
CA LEU A 462 22.89 -16.16 2.36
C LEU A 462 24.30 -16.23 1.77
N GLU A 463 24.89 -15.07 1.54
CA GLU A 463 26.28 -14.92 1.12
C GLU A 463 27.07 -14.27 2.25
N LYS A 464 27.95 -15.07 2.89
CA LYS A 464 28.96 -14.55 3.82
C LYS A 464 30.31 -14.63 3.14
N VAL A 465 30.97 -13.49 2.97
CA VAL A 465 32.26 -13.42 2.30
C VAL A 465 33.37 -13.85 3.27
N GLY A 466 34.00 -14.98 2.99
CA GLY A 466 35.21 -15.42 3.69
C GLY A 466 36.50 -14.95 3.01
N THR A 467 37.64 -15.25 3.63
CA THR A 467 38.99 -14.92 3.12
C THR A 467 39.35 -15.65 1.82
N THR A 468 38.60 -16.70 1.44
CA THR A 468 38.86 -17.50 0.22
C THR A 468 38.86 -16.68 -1.06
N LYS A 469 37.94 -15.71 -1.23
CA LYS A 469 37.87 -14.90 -2.46
C LYS A 469 39.12 -14.03 -2.64
N LEU A 470 39.58 -13.42 -1.54
CA LEU A 470 40.81 -12.63 -1.50
C LEU A 470 42.04 -13.52 -1.74
N LEU A 471 42.11 -14.68 -1.08
CA LEU A 471 43.23 -15.62 -1.22
C LEU A 471 43.36 -16.17 -2.65
N ASN A 472 42.25 -16.53 -3.30
CA ASN A 472 42.26 -16.96 -4.70
C ASN A 472 42.78 -15.85 -5.62
N TRP A 473 42.36 -14.60 -5.41
CA TRP A 473 42.86 -13.46 -6.19
C TRP A 473 44.35 -13.22 -5.99
N LEU A 474 44.84 -13.29 -4.75
CA LEU A 474 46.26 -13.15 -4.45
C LEU A 474 47.10 -14.26 -5.10
N LEU A 475 46.63 -15.51 -5.07
CA LEU A 475 47.30 -16.64 -5.71
C LEU A 475 47.35 -16.51 -7.23
N VAL A 476 46.28 -16.04 -7.88
CA VAL A 476 46.27 -15.79 -9.33
C VAL A 476 47.24 -14.68 -9.69
N ILE A 477 47.22 -13.55 -8.97
CA ILE A 477 48.14 -12.43 -9.21
C ILE A 477 49.59 -12.87 -9.03
N ALA A 478 49.90 -13.62 -7.96
CA ALA A 478 51.23 -14.15 -7.71
C ALA A 478 51.68 -15.14 -8.80
N ALA A 479 50.80 -16.06 -9.23
CA ALA A 479 51.09 -17.02 -10.28
C ALA A 479 51.36 -16.32 -11.63
N THR A 480 50.57 -15.29 -11.97
CA THR A 480 50.79 -14.50 -13.19
C THR A 480 52.09 -13.71 -13.13
N GLY A 481 52.38 -13.04 -12.00
CA GLY A 481 53.62 -12.29 -11.83
C GLY A 481 54.87 -13.17 -11.89
N LEU A 482 54.87 -14.32 -11.22
CA LEU A 482 55.96 -15.29 -11.26
C LEU A 482 56.10 -15.96 -12.63
N GLY A 483 54.99 -16.25 -13.31
CA GLY A 483 55.01 -16.79 -14.66
C GLY A 483 55.66 -15.84 -15.66
N ILE A 484 55.34 -14.54 -15.59
CA ILE A 484 55.98 -13.51 -16.42
C ILE A 484 57.47 -13.37 -16.07
N TYR A 485 57.81 -13.36 -14.77
CA TYR A 485 59.20 -13.24 -14.32
C TYR A 485 60.08 -14.40 -14.79
N PHE A 486 59.68 -15.66 -14.58
CA PHE A 486 60.49 -16.82 -14.98
C PHE A 486 60.56 -17.00 -16.50
N SER A 487 59.47 -16.67 -17.23
CA SER A 487 59.48 -16.67 -18.69
C SER A 487 60.43 -15.63 -19.29
N THR A 488 60.53 -14.45 -18.68
CA THR A 488 61.41 -13.36 -19.16
C THR A 488 62.87 -13.54 -18.78
N THR A 489 63.16 -14.33 -17.73
CA THR A 489 64.52 -14.64 -17.26
C THR A 489 65.06 -16.00 -17.74
N TYR A 490 64.33 -16.70 -18.62
CA TYR A 490 64.71 -18.02 -19.17
C TYR A 490 65.00 -19.09 -18.10
N GLN A 491 64.28 -19.05 -16.97
CA GLN A 491 64.37 -20.05 -15.90
C GLN A 491 63.27 -21.10 -16.04
N ASP A 492 63.30 -21.85 -17.15
CA ASP A 492 62.24 -22.82 -17.49
C ASP A 492 62.05 -23.90 -16.40
N GLU A 493 63.12 -24.29 -15.70
CA GLU A 493 63.05 -25.23 -14.59
C GLU A 493 62.22 -24.74 -13.41
N MET A 494 61.94 -23.43 -13.27
CA MET A 494 61.16 -22.84 -12.17
C MET A 494 59.69 -22.60 -12.54
N MET A 495 59.27 -22.89 -13.78
CA MET A 495 57.89 -22.74 -14.25
C MET A 495 56.88 -23.66 -13.55
N PHE A 496 57.34 -24.67 -12.80
CA PHE A 496 56.45 -25.47 -11.96
C PHE A 496 55.84 -24.67 -10.79
N ILE A 497 56.49 -23.61 -10.30
CA ILE A 497 56.01 -22.80 -9.17
C ILE A 497 54.66 -22.12 -9.49
N PRO A 498 54.51 -21.35 -10.59
CA PRO A 498 53.21 -20.78 -10.96
C PRO A 498 52.16 -21.85 -11.28
N LEU A 499 52.55 -23.00 -11.84
CA LEU A 499 51.64 -24.14 -12.07
C LEU A 499 51.09 -24.72 -10.76
N VAL A 500 51.93 -24.87 -9.73
CA VAL A 500 51.51 -25.32 -8.40
C VAL A 500 50.55 -24.31 -7.76
N MET A 501 50.79 -23.01 -7.91
CA MET A 501 49.88 -21.97 -7.41
C MET A 501 48.51 -22.02 -8.10
N ILE A 502 48.48 -22.19 -9.42
CA ILE A 502 47.24 -22.39 -10.19
C ILE A 502 46.53 -23.67 -9.72
N GLY A 503 47.26 -24.76 -9.50
CA GLY A 503 46.73 -25.99 -8.90
C GLY A 503 46.08 -25.75 -7.53
N GLY A 504 46.70 -24.90 -6.69
CA GLY A 504 46.14 -24.44 -5.43
C GLY A 504 44.82 -23.69 -5.58
N VAL A 505 44.70 -22.82 -6.58
CA VAL A 505 43.43 -22.10 -6.91
C VAL A 505 42.33 -23.10 -7.27
N PHE A 506 42.62 -24.09 -8.12
CA PHE A 506 41.65 -25.14 -8.44
C PHE A 506 41.22 -25.93 -7.21
N MET A 507 42.16 -26.32 -6.35
CA MET A 507 41.86 -27.01 -5.10
C MET A 507 40.94 -26.19 -4.18
N LEU A 508 41.22 -24.88 -4.04
CA LEU A 508 40.39 -23.96 -3.26
C LEU A 508 39.00 -23.76 -3.88
N MET A 509 38.90 -23.69 -5.21
CA MET A 509 37.62 -23.67 -5.93
C MET A 509 36.79 -24.92 -5.66
N PHE A 510 37.38 -26.12 -5.74
CA PHE A 510 36.69 -27.37 -5.40
C PHE A 510 36.21 -27.39 -3.95
N LYS A 511 37.07 -26.97 -3.01
CA LYS A 511 36.68 -26.83 -1.60
C LYS A 511 35.57 -25.80 -1.41
N ALA A 512 35.60 -24.67 -2.12
CA ALA A 512 34.55 -23.66 -2.06
C ALA A 512 33.20 -24.21 -2.55
N VAL A 513 33.17 -24.98 -3.63
CA VAL A 513 31.95 -25.63 -4.13
C VAL A 513 31.41 -26.64 -3.10
N SER A 514 32.30 -27.45 -2.51
CA SER A 514 31.93 -28.40 -1.45
C SER A 514 31.35 -27.69 -0.22
N ALA A 515 32.01 -26.61 0.23
CA ALA A 515 31.54 -25.77 1.32
C ALA A 515 30.18 -25.12 1.01
N GLY A 516 29.98 -24.62 -0.21
CA GLY A 516 28.71 -24.06 -0.66
C GLY A 516 27.55 -25.06 -0.56
N ARG A 517 27.78 -26.32 -0.99
CA ARG A 517 26.79 -27.41 -0.85
C ARG A 517 26.52 -27.73 0.62
N ALA A 518 27.57 -27.86 1.44
CA ALA A 518 27.44 -28.14 2.86
C ALA A 518 26.68 -27.03 3.62
N ASN A 519 26.92 -25.77 3.26
CA ASN A 519 26.21 -24.62 3.84
C ASN A 519 24.75 -24.57 3.40
N LYS A 520 24.45 -24.96 2.16
CA LYS A 520 23.08 -24.89 1.60
C LYS A 520 22.14 -25.87 2.27
N LYS A 521 22.60 -27.08 2.64
CA LYS A 521 21.76 -28.12 3.24
C LYS A 521 20.97 -27.67 4.48
N PRO A 522 21.60 -27.20 5.59
CA PRO A 522 20.85 -26.78 6.78
C PRO A 522 19.97 -25.54 6.52
N ARG A 523 20.40 -24.64 5.62
CA ARG A 523 19.60 -23.47 5.21
C ARG A 523 18.34 -23.89 4.44
N GLN A 524 18.45 -24.90 3.59
CA GLN A 524 17.34 -25.47 2.83
C GLN A 524 16.39 -26.23 3.76
N GLU A 525 16.90 -27.00 4.72
CA GLU A 525 16.08 -27.71 5.72
C GLU A 525 15.24 -26.72 6.53
N LEU A 526 15.83 -25.63 7.00
CA LEU A 526 15.10 -24.56 7.68
C LEU A 526 14.04 -23.89 6.78
N ALA A 527 14.42 -23.56 5.55
CA ALA A 527 13.49 -22.94 4.60
C ALA A 527 12.31 -23.87 4.27
N ASN A 528 12.57 -25.16 4.09
CA ASN A 528 11.55 -26.17 3.84
C ASN A 528 10.62 -26.32 5.03
N ALA A 529 11.14 -26.38 6.26
CA ALA A 529 10.32 -26.45 7.47
C ALA A 529 9.32 -25.27 7.56
N LEU A 530 9.77 -24.05 7.25
CA LEU A 530 8.90 -22.87 7.20
C LEU A 530 7.86 -22.96 6.07
N HIS A 531 8.25 -23.45 4.89
CA HIS A 531 7.33 -23.63 3.76
C HIS A 531 6.30 -24.73 4.00
N ASP A 532 6.65 -25.80 4.71
CA ASP A 532 5.72 -26.87 5.07
C ASP A 532 4.60 -26.32 5.95
N LYS A 533 4.93 -25.47 6.92
CA LYS A 533 3.91 -24.78 7.75
C LYS A 533 3.04 -23.82 6.95
N LEU A 534 3.61 -23.07 6.00
CA LEU A 534 2.84 -22.27 5.05
C LEU A 534 1.85 -23.14 4.24
N SER A 535 2.27 -24.32 3.80
CA SER A 535 1.40 -25.22 3.02
C SER A 535 0.19 -25.72 3.82
N ILE A 536 0.37 -25.97 5.12
CA ILE A 536 -0.73 -26.32 6.04
C ILE A 536 -1.68 -25.12 6.16
N ALA A 537 -1.15 -23.92 6.43
CA ALA A 537 -1.95 -22.71 6.56
C ALA A 537 -2.77 -22.39 5.31
N ARG A 538 -2.23 -22.66 4.12
CA ARG A 538 -2.97 -22.48 2.86
C ARG A 538 -4.11 -23.48 2.71
N ARG A 539 -3.92 -24.72 3.15
CA ARG A 539 -4.94 -25.77 3.08
C ARG A 539 -6.09 -25.52 4.06
N GLU A 540 -5.74 -25.10 5.28
CA GLU A 540 -6.71 -24.85 6.35
C GLU A 540 -7.30 -23.44 6.33
N ARG A 541 -6.91 -22.60 5.37
CA ARG A 541 -7.29 -21.18 5.27
C ARG A 541 -8.78 -20.94 5.43
N GLU A 542 -9.62 -21.64 4.67
CA GLU A 542 -11.07 -21.42 4.68
C GLU A 542 -11.70 -21.78 6.04
N LYS A 543 -11.22 -22.88 6.64
CA LYS A 543 -11.61 -23.31 7.99
C LYS A 543 -11.24 -22.24 9.01
N TRP A 544 -10.01 -21.73 8.97
CA TRP A 544 -9.53 -20.70 9.89
C TRP A 544 -10.26 -19.36 9.74
N LEU A 545 -10.48 -18.90 8.50
CA LEU A 545 -11.23 -17.67 8.25
C LEU A 545 -12.68 -17.76 8.76
N SER A 546 -13.31 -18.94 8.70
CA SER A 546 -14.66 -19.13 9.24
C SER A 546 -14.76 -18.90 10.76
N TRP A 547 -13.65 -19.03 11.48
CA TRP A 547 -13.55 -18.76 12.91
C TRP A 547 -13.08 -17.34 13.20
N LEU A 548 -12.30 -16.75 12.31
CA LEU A 548 -11.68 -15.44 12.53
C LEU A 548 -12.55 -14.27 12.07
N GLY A 549 -13.44 -14.49 11.09
CA GLY A 549 -14.46 -13.52 10.67
C GLY A 549 -14.38 -13.11 9.21
#